data_AF-A0A164JKZ7-F1
#
_entry.id   AF-A0A164JKZ7-F1
#
_cell.length_a   1.000
_cell.length_b   1.000
_cell.length_c   1.000
_cell.angle_alpha   90.00
_cell.angle_beta   90.00
_cell.angle_gamma   90.00
#
_symmetry.space_group_name_H-M   'P 1'
#
loop_
_entity.id
_entity.type
_entity.pdbx_description
1 polymer ?
#
loop_
_entity_poly.entity_id
_entity_poly.type
_entity_poly.pdbx_seq_one_letter_code
_entity_poly.pdbx_strand_id
1 'polypeptide(L)'
;MQRYDELMGNWSRLAAEGDISEPEEWAIDTVFELLIPDEIATCWGQQVKEVTVVHDRIGFEKLIGTTLDEITAAVASFELDGTLILSPAGSLMVAELACLHNPAPILDWVMEAEEKARDLCISGRKFQAHDRSGECTSDPEWEYKWYIEHDRPQHELLRQWCGHRAVTTYERVTAAEAEVLRLDRIVRRLLDVVRDHNHILAEVIEREHETERITPANVRPEIERPKHPSEMPVRIIKVRAPRWW
;
A
#
# COMPACT_ATOMS: atom_id res chain seq x y z
N MET A 1 36.85 29.57 -2.32
CA MET A 1 37.56 28.29 -2.48
C MET A 1 37.13 27.33 -1.38
N GLN A 2 37.53 27.53 -0.11
CA GLN A 2 37.16 26.64 1.01
C GLN A 2 35.67 26.24 1.11
N ARG A 3 34.72 27.20 1.11
CA ARG A 3 33.28 26.89 1.20
C ARG A 3 32.74 26.09 0.01
N TYR A 4 33.34 26.24 -1.17
CA TYR A 4 32.99 25.47 -2.36
C TYR A 4 33.58 24.07 -2.29
N ASP A 5 34.85 23.96 -1.86
CA ASP A 5 35.54 22.68 -1.71
C ASP A 5 34.87 21.80 -0.63
N GLU A 6 34.40 22.40 0.46
CA GLU A 6 33.59 21.74 1.50
C GLU A 6 32.25 21.23 0.97
N LEU A 7 31.55 22.05 0.17
CA LEU A 7 30.28 21.66 -0.45
C LEU A 7 30.48 20.48 -1.42
N MET A 8 31.49 20.54 -2.28
CA MET A 8 31.83 19.45 -3.20
C MET A 8 32.27 18.18 -2.45
N GLY A 9 32.94 18.34 -1.31
CA GLY A 9 33.28 17.23 -0.42
C GLY A 9 32.05 16.55 0.17
N ASN A 10 31.04 17.33 0.57
CA ASN A 10 29.76 16.79 1.06
C ASN A 10 29.01 16.01 -0.02
N TRP A 11 28.91 16.56 -1.24
CA TRP A 11 28.30 15.84 -2.36
C TRP A 11 29.04 14.56 -2.73
N SER A 12 30.38 14.60 -2.72
CA SER A 12 31.20 13.40 -2.96
C SER A 12 30.97 12.32 -1.90
N ARG A 13 30.71 12.72 -0.65
CA ARG A 13 30.39 11.80 0.45
C ARG A 13 29.03 11.14 0.25
N LEU A 14 28.02 11.87 -0.22
CA LEU A 14 26.72 11.28 -0.57
C LEU A 14 26.84 10.28 -1.73
N ALA A 15 27.59 10.66 -2.78
CA ALA A 15 27.80 9.80 -3.96
C ALA A 15 28.56 8.49 -3.63
N ALA A 16 29.32 8.47 -2.54
CA ALA A 16 30.13 7.32 -2.16
C ALA A 16 29.33 6.19 -1.47
N GLU A 17 28.09 6.43 -1.03
CA GLU A 17 27.27 5.41 -0.34
C GLU A 17 26.67 4.34 -1.26
N GLY A 18 26.87 4.47 -2.57
CA GLY A 18 26.43 3.50 -3.55
C GLY A 18 25.43 4.10 -4.53
N ASP A 19 25.31 3.45 -5.68
CA ASP A 19 24.29 3.77 -6.68
C ASP A 19 23.05 2.95 -6.40
N ILE A 20 21.89 3.56 -6.58
CA ILE A 20 20.61 2.88 -6.48
C ILE A 20 20.28 2.23 -7.82
N SER A 21 19.63 1.07 -7.78
CA SER A 21 19.15 0.41 -8.98
C SER A 21 17.92 1.11 -9.56
N GLU A 22 17.62 0.87 -10.83
CA GLU A 22 16.43 1.44 -11.49
C GLU A 22 15.09 1.06 -10.80
N PRO A 23 14.87 -0.20 -10.34
CA PRO A 23 13.66 -0.52 -9.57
C PRO A 23 13.58 0.20 -8.22
N GLU A 24 14.73 0.47 -7.60
CA GLU A 24 14.83 1.24 -6.36
C GLU A 24 14.49 2.73 -6.60
N GLU A 25 15.01 3.31 -7.69
CA GLU A 25 14.70 4.67 -8.14
C GLU A 25 13.18 4.83 -8.35
N TRP A 26 12.55 3.94 -9.12
CA TRP A 26 11.10 4.01 -9.36
C TRP A 26 10.25 3.73 -8.12
N ALA A 27 10.72 2.86 -7.22
CA ALA A 27 10.04 2.61 -5.96
C ALA A 27 10.09 3.84 -5.05
N ILE A 28 11.23 4.53 -4.96
CA ILE A 28 11.36 5.80 -4.25
C ILE A 28 10.38 6.82 -4.82
N ASP A 29 10.38 7.03 -6.14
CA ASP A 29 9.48 7.97 -6.82
C ASP A 29 8.01 7.73 -6.44
N THR A 30 7.59 6.46 -6.52
CA THR A 30 6.21 6.06 -6.20
C THR A 30 5.86 6.36 -4.74
N VAL A 31 6.79 6.12 -3.82
CA VAL A 31 6.58 6.38 -2.39
C VAL A 31 6.50 7.86 -2.10
N PHE A 32 7.40 8.67 -2.68
CA PHE A 32 7.36 10.11 -2.49
C PHE A 32 6.08 10.70 -3.09
N GLU A 33 5.69 10.30 -4.29
CA GLU A 33 4.45 10.77 -4.94
C GLU A 33 3.18 10.46 -4.12
N LEU A 34 3.11 9.26 -3.52
CA LEU A 34 1.89 8.80 -2.83
C LEU A 34 1.84 9.13 -1.34
N LEU A 35 2.98 9.13 -0.64
CA LEU A 35 3.03 9.22 0.82
C LEU A 35 3.64 10.51 1.36
N ILE A 36 4.49 11.19 0.60
CA ILE A 36 5.29 12.31 1.11
C ILE A 36 4.93 13.59 0.33
N PRO A 37 4.12 14.48 0.91
CA PRO A 37 3.84 15.77 0.31
C PRO A 37 5.12 16.57 0.04
N ASP A 38 5.20 17.22 -1.12
CA ASP A 38 6.35 18.04 -1.54
C ASP A 38 6.69 19.15 -0.54
N GLU A 39 5.70 19.66 0.20
CA GLU A 39 5.93 20.66 1.25
C GLU A 39 6.71 20.13 2.45
N ILE A 40 6.74 18.81 2.65
CA ILE A 40 7.41 18.15 3.76
C ILE A 40 8.80 17.69 3.34
N ALA A 41 8.90 16.96 2.23
CA ALA A 41 10.16 16.55 1.66
C ALA A 41 10.00 16.21 0.19
N THR A 42 11.10 16.29 -0.55
CA THR A 42 11.13 15.98 -1.97
C THR A 42 12.33 15.10 -2.30
N CYS A 43 12.20 14.18 -3.26
CA CYS A 43 13.29 13.36 -3.75
C CYS A 43 13.52 13.64 -5.23
N TRP A 44 14.70 14.13 -5.59
CA TRP A 44 15.07 14.30 -6.99
C TRP A 44 16.58 14.15 -7.17
N GLY A 45 17.01 13.87 -8.39
CA GLY A 45 18.40 13.99 -8.79
C GLY A 45 18.90 15.45 -8.75
N GLN A 46 19.98 15.69 -8.00
CA GLN A 46 20.79 16.92 -8.08
C GLN A 46 22.18 16.62 -8.64
N GLN A 47 23.24 16.88 -7.86
CA GLN A 47 24.60 16.45 -8.18
C GLN A 47 24.79 14.95 -7.97
N VAL A 48 23.89 14.33 -7.21
CA VAL A 48 23.75 12.90 -6.97
C VAL A 48 22.28 12.53 -7.24
N LYS A 49 22.04 11.36 -7.81
CA LYS A 49 20.68 10.84 -8.05
C LYS A 49 19.90 10.67 -6.75
N GLU A 50 18.58 10.81 -6.78
CA GLU A 50 17.67 10.49 -5.67
C GLU A 50 18.12 10.93 -4.29
N VAL A 51 18.30 12.24 -4.15
CA VAL A 51 18.64 12.86 -2.88
C VAL A 51 17.36 13.40 -2.24
N THR A 52 17.12 13.00 -0.99
CA THR A 52 15.98 13.51 -0.22
C THR A 52 16.32 14.84 0.42
N VAL A 53 15.49 15.84 0.15
CA VAL A 53 15.57 17.19 0.72
C VAL A 53 14.39 17.37 1.66
N VAL A 54 14.66 17.60 2.95
CA VAL A 54 13.63 17.72 3.99
C VAL A 54 13.33 19.19 4.28
N HIS A 55 12.09 19.60 4.02
CA HIS A 55 11.60 20.98 4.18
C HIS A 55 10.91 21.20 5.53
N ASP A 56 10.10 20.24 5.98
CA ASP A 56 9.46 20.23 7.31
C ASP A 56 9.90 19.01 8.12
N ARG A 57 10.83 19.21 9.04
CA ARG A 57 11.38 18.14 9.89
C ARG A 57 10.33 17.46 10.75
N ILE A 58 9.43 18.23 11.36
CA ILE A 58 8.44 17.69 12.31
C ILE A 58 7.37 16.90 11.55
N GLY A 59 6.89 17.46 10.44
CA GLY A 59 5.98 16.77 9.54
C GLY A 59 6.59 15.48 8.99
N PHE A 60 7.87 15.54 8.63
CA PHE A 60 8.62 14.41 8.09
C PHE A 60 8.72 13.26 9.11
N GLU A 61 9.25 13.50 10.31
CA GLU A 61 9.37 12.47 11.36
C GLU A 61 8.04 11.80 11.69
N LYS A 62 6.94 12.55 11.67
CA LYS A 62 5.60 12.01 11.89
C LYS A 62 5.14 11.08 10.75
N LEU A 63 5.52 11.37 9.51
CA LEU A 63 5.17 10.56 8.35
C LEU A 63 5.91 9.23 8.31
N ILE A 64 7.21 9.25 8.64
CA ILE A 64 8.07 8.06 8.62
C ILE A 64 8.05 7.28 9.93
N GLY A 65 7.55 7.88 11.03
CA GLY A 65 7.47 7.25 12.34
C GLY A 65 8.79 7.10 13.10
N THR A 66 9.86 7.78 12.66
CA THR A 66 11.24 7.71 13.17
C THR A 66 11.85 9.12 13.22
N THR A 67 12.82 9.35 14.09
CA THR A 67 13.48 10.67 14.21
C THR A 67 14.52 10.90 13.11
N LEU A 68 14.74 12.15 12.71
CA LEU A 68 15.81 12.51 11.77
C LEU A 68 17.20 12.23 12.35
N ASP A 69 17.36 12.31 13.66
CA ASP A 69 18.61 11.96 14.34
C ASP A 69 18.96 10.48 14.14
N GLU A 70 17.97 9.58 14.19
CA GLU A 70 18.18 8.15 13.92
C GLU A 70 18.57 7.90 12.46
N ILE A 71 17.95 8.61 11.51
CA ILE A 71 18.28 8.48 10.08
C ILE A 71 19.70 9.00 9.82
N THR A 72 19.99 10.23 10.25
CA THR A 72 21.28 10.89 9.97
C THR A 72 22.46 10.22 10.69
N ALA A 73 22.20 9.43 11.73
CA ALA A 73 23.20 8.53 12.33
C ALA A 73 23.49 7.29 11.48
N ALA A 74 22.55 6.86 10.62
CA ALA A 74 22.65 5.65 9.81
C ALA A 74 23.15 5.90 8.38
N VAL A 75 22.89 7.09 7.81
CA VAL A 75 23.21 7.43 6.41
C VAL A 75 23.91 8.78 6.30
N ALA A 76 24.71 8.95 5.24
CA ALA A 76 25.35 10.22 4.97
C ALA A 76 24.31 11.32 4.72
N SER A 77 24.56 12.44 5.37
CA SER A 77 23.70 13.62 5.28
C SER A 77 24.52 14.88 5.51
N PHE A 78 23.97 16.02 5.09
CA PHE A 78 24.49 17.34 5.42
C PHE A 78 23.41 18.42 5.33
N GLU A 79 23.70 19.58 5.91
CA GLU A 79 22.85 20.76 5.87
C GLU A 79 23.30 21.70 4.76
N LEU A 80 22.36 22.15 3.93
CA LEU A 80 22.58 23.19 2.92
C LEU A 80 21.56 24.30 3.12
N ASP A 81 22.04 25.49 3.50
CA ASP A 81 21.21 26.69 3.72
C ASP A 81 20.01 26.47 4.69
N GLY A 82 20.18 25.56 5.67
CA GLY A 82 19.18 25.24 6.69
C GLY A 82 18.28 24.04 6.35
N THR A 83 18.45 23.47 5.16
CA THR A 83 17.71 22.31 4.67
C THR A 83 18.56 21.05 4.79
N LEU A 84 17.97 20.00 5.36
CA LEU A 84 18.65 18.71 5.50
C LEU A 84 18.60 17.96 4.17
N ILE A 85 19.76 17.47 3.76
CA ILE A 85 19.96 16.68 2.54
C ILE A 85 20.46 15.29 2.96
N LEU A 86 19.76 14.25 2.51
CA LEU A 86 20.10 12.85 2.75
C LEU A 86 20.69 12.21 1.49
N SER A 87 21.58 11.24 1.67
CA SER A 87 22.12 10.42 0.57
C SER A 87 21.04 9.59 -0.13
N PRO A 88 21.37 8.96 -1.28
CA PRO A 88 20.47 8.00 -1.94
C PRO A 88 20.10 6.82 -1.03
N ALA A 89 21.05 6.34 -0.22
CA ALA A 89 20.77 5.32 0.80
C ALA A 89 19.79 5.84 1.86
N GLY A 90 19.86 7.13 2.20
CA GLY A 90 18.86 7.80 3.03
C GLY A 90 17.49 7.85 2.39
N SER A 91 17.40 8.14 1.09
CA SER A 91 16.14 8.12 0.34
C SER A 91 15.49 6.73 0.35
N LEU A 92 16.28 5.66 0.17
CA LEU A 92 15.80 4.28 0.30
C LEU A 92 15.26 3.99 1.70
N MET A 93 16.03 4.33 2.74
CA MET A 93 15.64 4.11 4.12
C MET A 93 14.34 4.86 4.46
N VAL A 94 14.21 6.10 3.98
CA VAL A 94 13.00 6.92 4.14
C VAL A 94 11.81 6.29 3.44
N ALA A 95 11.97 5.84 2.20
CA ALA A 95 10.90 5.20 1.45
C ALA A 95 10.42 3.89 2.11
N GLU A 96 11.35 3.06 2.59
CA GLU A 96 11.03 1.85 3.35
C GLU A 96 10.27 2.16 4.65
N LEU A 97 10.74 3.14 5.43
CA LEU A 97 10.09 3.55 6.68
C LEU A 97 8.68 4.13 6.44
N ALA A 98 8.52 4.95 5.40
CA ALA A 98 7.22 5.51 5.01
C ALA A 98 6.23 4.41 4.62
N CYS A 99 6.65 3.45 3.79
CA CYS A 99 5.87 2.27 3.42
C CYS A 99 5.46 1.44 4.64
N LEU A 100 6.38 1.21 5.57
CA LEU A 100 6.10 0.44 6.77
C LEU A 100 5.10 1.15 7.68
N HIS A 101 5.16 2.49 7.76
CA HIS A 101 4.26 3.30 8.59
C HIS A 101 2.87 3.43 7.97
N ASN A 102 2.77 3.57 6.65
CA ASN A 102 1.51 3.75 5.93
C ASN A 102 1.45 2.90 4.64
N PRO A 103 1.25 1.57 4.75
CA PRO A 103 1.35 0.65 3.61
C PRO A 103 0.16 0.69 2.64
N ALA A 104 -1.02 1.12 3.09
CA ALA A 104 -2.25 0.95 2.32
C ALA A 104 -2.22 1.65 0.94
N PRO A 105 -1.85 2.93 0.82
CA PRO A 105 -1.83 3.60 -0.49
C PRO A 105 -0.86 2.96 -1.49
N ILE A 106 0.26 2.44 -1.00
CA ILE A 106 1.26 1.74 -1.84
C ILE A 106 0.71 0.41 -2.33
N LEU A 107 0.08 -0.37 -1.45
CA LEU A 107 -0.48 -1.66 -1.83
C LEU A 107 -1.70 -1.51 -2.75
N ASP A 108 -2.52 -0.47 -2.58
CA ASP A 108 -3.59 -0.09 -3.51
C ASP A 108 -3.00 0.19 -4.91
N TRP A 109 -1.95 1.02 -4.98
CA TRP A 109 -1.27 1.37 -6.22
C TRP A 109 -0.66 0.15 -6.91
N VAL A 110 0.04 -0.73 -6.18
CA VAL A 110 0.65 -1.96 -6.75
C VAL A 110 -0.43 -2.85 -7.37
N MET A 111 -1.58 -2.99 -6.71
CA MET A 111 -2.68 -3.77 -7.27
C MET A 111 -3.24 -3.19 -8.57
N GLU A 112 -3.45 -1.87 -8.61
CA GLU A 112 -3.94 -1.19 -9.81
C GLU A 112 -2.90 -1.26 -10.95
N ALA A 113 -1.61 -1.09 -10.64
CA ALA A 113 -0.51 -1.20 -11.58
C ALA A 113 -0.41 -2.61 -12.18
N GLU A 114 -0.54 -3.66 -11.37
CA GLU A 114 -0.54 -5.04 -11.85
C GLU A 114 -1.79 -5.43 -12.63
N GLU A 115 -2.96 -4.87 -12.29
CA GLU A 115 -4.16 -5.03 -13.11
C GLU A 115 -3.96 -4.42 -14.50
N LYS A 116 -3.47 -3.18 -14.56
CA LYS A 116 -3.10 -2.52 -15.83
C LYS A 116 -2.07 -3.33 -16.60
N ALA A 117 -1.00 -3.79 -15.96
CA ALA A 117 0.05 -4.58 -16.61
C ALA A 117 -0.51 -5.89 -17.19
N ARG A 118 -1.41 -6.58 -16.48
CA ARG A 118 -2.08 -7.79 -16.99
C ARG A 118 -2.92 -7.50 -18.23
N ASP A 119 -3.69 -6.42 -18.23
CA ASP A 119 -4.50 -6.03 -19.39
C ASP A 119 -3.59 -5.70 -20.59
N LEU A 120 -2.49 -4.97 -20.36
CA LEU A 120 -1.51 -4.64 -21.40
C LEU A 120 -0.81 -5.89 -21.95
N CYS A 121 -0.52 -6.90 -21.12
CA CYS A 121 0.03 -8.18 -21.55
C CYS A 121 -0.97 -9.02 -22.39
N ILE A 122 -2.26 -8.66 -22.41
CA ILE A 122 -3.28 -9.31 -23.24
C ILE A 122 -3.50 -8.54 -24.53
N SER A 123 -3.68 -7.22 -24.44
CA SER A 123 -4.12 -6.39 -25.57
C SER A 123 -3.04 -5.54 -26.22
N GLY A 124 -1.87 -5.42 -25.59
CA GLY A 124 -0.88 -4.40 -25.93
C GLY A 124 -1.31 -3.00 -25.47
N ARG A 125 -0.36 -2.07 -25.46
CA ARG A 125 -0.55 -0.65 -25.13
C ARG A 125 -0.78 0.15 -26.40
N LYS A 126 -1.84 0.96 -26.43
CA LYS A 126 -2.04 1.94 -27.50
C LYS A 126 -1.26 3.21 -27.21
N PHE A 127 -0.51 3.69 -28.19
CA PHE A 127 0.25 4.92 -28.09
C PHE A 127 0.31 5.64 -29.44
N GLN A 128 0.51 6.95 -29.43
CA GLN A 128 0.75 7.70 -30.66
C GLN A 128 2.21 7.53 -31.06
N ALA A 129 2.44 7.15 -32.32
CA ALA A 129 3.78 7.05 -32.85
C ALA A 129 4.48 8.41 -32.81
N HIS A 130 5.75 8.42 -32.42
CA HIS A 130 6.54 9.65 -32.31
C HIS A 130 6.67 10.40 -33.66
N ASP A 131 6.61 9.67 -34.78
CA ASP A 131 6.63 10.22 -36.13
C ASP A 131 5.26 10.75 -36.62
N ARG A 132 4.24 10.75 -35.75
CA ARG A 132 2.85 11.15 -36.06
C ARG A 132 2.20 10.31 -37.16
N SER A 133 2.71 9.10 -37.42
CA SER A 133 2.11 8.18 -38.39
C SER A 133 0.75 7.63 -37.96
N GLY A 134 0.38 7.77 -36.69
CA GLY A 134 -0.94 7.45 -36.15
C GLY A 134 -0.88 6.69 -34.83
N GLU A 135 -2.01 6.08 -34.45
CA GLU A 135 -2.10 5.20 -33.28
C GLU A 135 -1.42 3.86 -33.58
N CYS A 136 -0.42 3.52 -32.78
CA CYS A 136 0.24 2.23 -32.75
C CYS A 136 -0.20 1.45 -31.52
N THR A 137 -0.08 0.12 -31.59
CA THR A 137 -0.27 -0.78 -30.46
C THR A 137 1.02 -1.56 -30.24
N SER A 138 1.53 -1.61 -29.02
CA SER A 138 2.69 -2.43 -28.69
C SER A 138 2.32 -3.91 -28.75
N ASP A 139 3.33 -4.76 -28.92
CA ASP A 139 3.15 -6.20 -28.89
C ASP A 139 2.89 -6.66 -27.43
N PRO A 140 1.83 -7.45 -27.16
CA PRO A 140 1.62 -8.06 -25.86
C PRO A 140 2.85 -8.82 -25.32
N GLU A 141 3.66 -9.46 -26.17
CA GLU A 141 4.90 -10.13 -25.73
C GLU A 141 5.95 -9.13 -25.24
N TRP A 142 6.00 -7.94 -25.85
CA TRP A 142 6.88 -6.86 -25.43
C TRP A 142 6.44 -6.29 -24.07
N GLU A 143 5.13 -6.08 -23.86
CA GLU A 143 4.61 -5.63 -22.56
C GLU A 143 4.89 -6.65 -21.45
N TYR A 144 4.78 -7.96 -21.74
CA TYR A 144 5.14 -9.00 -20.77
C TYR A 144 6.63 -8.99 -20.42
N LYS A 145 7.50 -8.81 -21.42
CA LYS A 145 8.94 -8.68 -21.20
C LYS A 145 9.26 -7.45 -20.35
N TRP A 146 8.64 -6.30 -20.68
CA TRP A 146 8.79 -5.06 -19.92
C TRP A 146 8.38 -5.25 -18.46
N TYR A 147 7.24 -5.89 -18.23
CA TYR A 147 6.73 -6.19 -16.89
C TYR A 147 7.72 -7.03 -16.07
N ILE A 148 8.31 -8.07 -16.66
CA ILE A 148 9.30 -8.89 -15.94
C ILE A 148 10.56 -8.10 -15.60
N GLU A 149 11.05 -7.29 -16.54
CA GLU A 149 12.34 -6.62 -16.42
C GLU A 149 12.28 -5.39 -15.51
N HIS A 150 11.15 -4.67 -15.46
CA HIS A 150 11.07 -3.36 -14.80
C HIS A 150 9.95 -3.30 -13.75
N ASP A 151 8.69 -3.52 -14.15
CA ASP A 151 7.53 -3.30 -13.26
C ASP A 151 7.52 -4.30 -12.08
N ARG A 152 7.78 -5.58 -12.35
CA ARG A 152 7.74 -6.65 -11.35
C ARG A 152 8.77 -6.45 -10.23
N PRO A 153 10.06 -6.17 -10.52
CA PRO A 153 11.04 -5.83 -9.49
C PRO A 153 10.58 -4.69 -8.57
N GLN A 154 10.01 -3.62 -9.12
CA GLN A 154 9.48 -2.49 -8.35
C GLN A 154 8.31 -2.94 -7.46
N HIS A 155 7.34 -3.67 -8.01
CA HIS A 155 6.18 -4.15 -7.26
C HIS A 155 6.56 -5.11 -6.12
N GLU A 156 7.53 -6.00 -6.35
CA GLU A 156 8.04 -6.91 -5.32
C GLU A 156 8.75 -6.14 -4.20
N LEU A 157 9.54 -5.12 -4.55
CA LEU A 157 10.23 -4.25 -3.59
C LEU A 157 9.24 -3.46 -2.72
N LEU A 158 8.24 -2.83 -3.32
CA LEU A 158 7.20 -2.08 -2.61
C LEU A 158 6.41 -2.97 -1.63
N ARG A 159 6.07 -4.21 -2.04
CA ARG A 159 5.45 -5.19 -1.14
C ARG A 159 6.36 -5.58 0.02
N GLN A 160 7.64 -5.76 -0.26
CA GLN A 160 8.62 -6.09 0.77
C GLN A 160 8.70 -4.99 1.83
N TRP A 161 8.77 -3.72 1.43
CA TRP A 161 8.81 -2.56 2.32
C TRP A 161 7.53 -2.38 3.14
N CYS A 162 6.37 -2.68 2.58
CA CYS A 162 5.10 -2.68 3.32
C CYS A 162 5.04 -3.78 4.40
N GLY A 163 5.92 -4.79 4.32
CA GLY A 163 6.03 -5.88 5.28
C GLY A 163 5.01 -7.01 5.08
N HIS A 164 5.46 -8.25 5.30
CA HIS A 164 4.70 -9.47 5.01
C HIS A 164 3.31 -9.55 5.70
N ARG A 165 3.19 -9.03 6.93
CA ARG A 165 1.91 -9.05 7.68
C ARG A 165 0.90 -8.04 7.13
N ALA A 166 1.35 -6.87 6.69
CA ALA A 166 0.49 -5.88 6.07
C ALA A 166 0.00 -6.40 4.71
N VAL A 167 0.92 -6.91 3.88
CA VAL A 167 0.61 -7.56 2.58
C VAL A 167 -0.41 -8.67 2.75
N THR A 168 -0.18 -9.62 3.66
CA THR A 168 -1.12 -10.74 3.87
C THR A 168 -2.50 -10.27 4.33
N THR A 169 -2.56 -9.25 5.19
CA THR A 169 -3.85 -8.73 5.70
C THR A 169 -4.60 -8.01 4.60
N TYR A 170 -3.90 -7.15 3.86
CA TYR A 170 -4.44 -6.41 2.74
C TYR A 170 -4.91 -7.35 1.62
N GLU A 171 -4.08 -8.30 1.16
CA GLU A 171 -4.47 -9.33 0.18
C GLU A 171 -5.71 -10.12 0.61
N ARG A 172 -5.81 -10.48 1.89
CA ARG A 172 -7.00 -11.19 2.42
C ARG A 172 -8.24 -10.33 2.42
N VAL A 173 -8.13 -9.05 2.79
CA VAL A 173 -9.24 -8.10 2.75
C VAL A 173 -9.68 -7.91 1.31
N THR A 174 -8.76 -7.65 0.38
CA THR A 174 -9.09 -7.44 -1.03
C THR A 174 -9.68 -8.70 -1.68
N ALA A 175 -9.16 -9.89 -1.35
CA ALA A 175 -9.75 -11.15 -1.81
C ALA A 175 -11.17 -11.37 -1.24
N ALA A 176 -11.40 -11.01 0.02
CA ALA A 176 -12.73 -11.07 0.63
C ALA A 176 -13.70 -10.09 -0.04
N GLU A 177 -13.28 -8.87 -0.32
CA GLU A 177 -14.08 -7.87 -1.03
C GLU A 177 -14.41 -8.31 -2.46
N ALA A 178 -13.43 -8.83 -3.20
CA ALA A 178 -13.63 -9.38 -4.53
C ALA A 178 -14.62 -10.57 -4.54
N GLU A 179 -14.53 -11.44 -3.53
CA GLU A 179 -15.46 -12.56 -3.37
C GLU A 179 -16.86 -12.08 -3.02
N VAL A 180 -17.02 -11.07 -2.16
CA VAL A 180 -18.31 -10.44 -1.88
C VAL A 180 -18.94 -9.89 -3.17
N LEU A 181 -18.17 -9.21 -4.01
CA LEU A 181 -18.65 -8.70 -5.31
C LEU A 181 -19.01 -9.83 -6.29
N ARG A 182 -18.28 -10.96 -6.25
CA ARG A 182 -18.62 -12.14 -7.05
C ARG A 182 -19.93 -12.78 -6.56
N LEU A 183 -20.12 -12.90 -5.25
CA LEU A 183 -21.33 -13.45 -4.63
C LEU A 183 -22.55 -12.56 -4.86
N ASP A 184 -22.43 -11.23 -4.73
CA ASP A 184 -23.52 -10.28 -5.02
C ASP A 184 -24.02 -10.44 -6.47
N ARG A 185 -23.09 -10.55 -7.43
CA ARG A 185 -23.45 -10.83 -8.83
C ARG A 185 -24.19 -12.17 -9.01
N ILE A 186 -23.83 -13.21 -8.26
CA ILE A 186 -24.51 -14.51 -8.30
C ILE A 186 -25.91 -14.41 -7.66
N VAL A 187 -26.03 -13.75 -6.51
CA VAL A 187 -27.31 -13.55 -5.81
C VAL A 187 -28.29 -12.80 -6.69
N ARG A 188 -27.87 -11.72 -7.37
CA ARG A 188 -28.72 -10.99 -8.32
C ARG A 188 -29.24 -11.88 -9.45
N ARG A 189 -28.36 -12.69 -10.06
CA ARG A 189 -28.76 -13.65 -11.10
C ARG A 189 -29.76 -14.69 -10.58
N LEU A 190 -29.60 -15.14 -9.33
CA LEU A 190 -30.55 -16.05 -8.69
C LEU A 190 -31.89 -15.36 -8.42
N LEU A 191 -31.88 -14.12 -7.95
CA LEU A 191 -33.08 -13.32 -7.73
C LEU A 191 -33.87 -13.12 -9.01
N ASP A 192 -33.21 -12.86 -10.15
CA ASP A 192 -33.88 -12.75 -11.45
C ASP A 192 -34.62 -14.06 -11.80
N VAL A 193 -33.96 -15.22 -11.64
CA VAL A 193 -34.59 -16.54 -11.89
C VAL A 193 -35.74 -16.81 -10.92
N VAL A 194 -35.61 -16.45 -9.64
CA VAL A 194 -36.67 -16.62 -8.65
C VAL A 194 -37.83 -15.69 -8.96
N ARG A 195 -37.58 -14.46 -9.42
CA ARG A 195 -38.61 -13.48 -9.77
C ARG A 195 -39.52 -13.97 -10.89
N ASP A 196 -38.97 -14.72 -11.85
CA ASP A 196 -39.73 -15.37 -12.93
C ASP A 196 -40.72 -16.45 -12.44
N HIS A 197 -40.47 -17.05 -11.27
CA HIS A 197 -41.26 -18.18 -10.75
C HIS A 197 -42.10 -17.82 -9.50
N ASN A 198 -41.59 -16.92 -8.66
CA ASN A 198 -42.19 -16.50 -7.41
C ASN A 198 -41.70 -15.10 -7.00
N HIS A 199 -42.41 -14.09 -7.50
CA HIS A 199 -42.11 -12.68 -7.26
C HIS A 199 -42.07 -12.31 -5.76
N ILE A 200 -42.98 -12.88 -4.95
CA ILE A 200 -43.06 -12.55 -3.52
C ILE A 200 -41.82 -13.06 -2.78
N LEU A 201 -41.37 -14.27 -3.11
CA LEU A 201 -40.15 -14.84 -2.52
C LEU A 201 -38.90 -14.07 -2.94
N ALA A 202 -38.81 -13.66 -4.22
CA ALA A 202 -37.70 -12.84 -4.70
C ALA A 202 -37.60 -11.50 -3.93
N GLU A 203 -38.73 -10.83 -3.69
CA GLU A 203 -38.78 -9.55 -2.97
C GLU A 203 -38.37 -9.69 -1.50
N VAL A 204 -38.74 -10.80 -0.84
CA VAL A 204 -38.29 -11.11 0.53
C VAL A 204 -36.77 -11.32 0.57
N ILE A 205 -36.22 -12.14 -0.32
CA ILE A 205 -34.79 -12.45 -0.36
C ILE A 205 -33.96 -11.21 -0.71
N GLU A 206 -34.42 -10.39 -1.67
CA GLU A 206 -33.77 -9.12 -2.04
C GLU A 206 -33.73 -8.15 -0.86
N ARG A 207 -34.84 -8.05 -0.12
CA ARG A 207 -34.91 -7.22 1.08
C ARG A 207 -34.00 -7.73 2.19
N GLU A 208 -33.97 -9.03 2.45
CA GLU A 208 -33.06 -9.65 3.43
C GLU A 208 -31.59 -9.40 3.03
N HIS A 209 -31.23 -9.60 1.76
CA HIS A 209 -29.89 -9.37 1.24
C HIS A 209 -29.40 -7.93 1.45
N GLU A 210 -30.26 -6.93 1.22
CA GLU A 210 -29.91 -5.52 1.43
C GLU A 210 -29.91 -5.11 2.91
N THR A 211 -30.86 -5.61 3.71
CA THR A 211 -31.01 -5.20 5.11
C THR A 211 -30.07 -5.89 6.07
N GLU A 212 -29.67 -7.14 5.78
CA GLU A 212 -28.73 -7.92 6.58
C GLU A 212 -27.30 -7.85 6.03
N ARG A 213 -27.04 -6.98 5.05
CA ARG A 213 -25.71 -6.82 4.46
C ARG A 213 -24.69 -6.48 5.53
N ILE A 214 -23.70 -7.34 5.66
CA ILE A 214 -22.57 -7.13 6.55
C ILE A 214 -21.68 -6.03 5.93
N THR A 215 -21.49 -4.94 6.67
CA THR A 215 -20.72 -3.74 6.30
C THR A 215 -19.76 -3.36 7.43
N PRO A 216 -18.70 -2.61 7.15
CA PRO A 216 -17.82 -2.10 8.20
C PRO A 216 -18.57 -1.31 9.31
N ALA A 217 -19.73 -0.73 9.00
CA ALA A 217 -20.54 0.02 9.95
C ALA A 217 -21.33 -0.87 10.94
N ASN A 218 -21.65 -2.11 10.59
CA ASN A 218 -22.38 -3.05 11.44
C ASN A 218 -21.54 -4.26 11.91
N VAL A 219 -20.34 -4.46 11.35
CA VAL A 219 -19.29 -5.33 11.90
C VAL A 219 -18.52 -4.56 12.96
N ARG A 220 -18.88 -4.74 14.23
CA ARG A 220 -17.94 -4.45 15.32
C ARG A 220 -17.14 -5.72 15.61
N PRO A 221 -15.80 -5.67 15.68
CA PRO A 221 -15.06 -6.78 16.24
C PRO A 221 -15.54 -6.98 17.67
N GLU A 222 -15.96 -8.19 18.03
CA GLU A 222 -16.24 -8.53 19.42
C GLU A 222 -14.92 -8.35 20.19
N ILE A 223 -14.80 -7.25 20.91
CA ILE A 223 -13.72 -7.07 21.87
C ILE A 223 -13.99 -8.11 22.95
N GLU A 224 -13.20 -9.18 23.01
CA GLU A 224 -13.17 -10.11 24.14
C GLU A 224 -12.67 -9.38 25.38
N ARG A 225 -13.56 -8.60 26.00
CA ARG A 225 -13.34 -8.07 27.34
C ARG A 225 -13.76 -9.11 28.37
N PRO A 226 -13.06 -9.22 29.51
CA PRO A 226 -13.52 -10.05 30.62
C PRO A 226 -14.94 -9.63 31.04
N LYS A 227 -15.91 -10.55 30.94
CA LYS A 227 -17.29 -10.31 31.39
C LYS A 227 -17.33 -10.32 32.93
N HIS A 228 -18.02 -9.37 33.53
CA HIS A 228 -18.25 -9.37 34.98
C HIS A 228 -19.09 -10.63 35.35
N PRO A 229 -18.89 -11.27 36.52
CA PRO A 229 -19.60 -12.51 36.88
C PRO A 229 -21.14 -12.42 36.83
N SER A 230 -21.72 -11.23 36.95
CA SER A 230 -23.17 -10.99 36.81
C SER A 230 -23.68 -10.99 35.36
N GLU A 231 -22.79 -10.86 34.37
CA GLU A 231 -23.10 -10.87 32.94
C GLU A 231 -22.97 -12.29 32.33
N MET A 232 -22.47 -13.25 33.11
CA MET A 232 -22.38 -14.65 32.69
C MET A 232 -23.72 -15.36 32.95
N PRO A 233 -24.22 -16.19 32.01
CA PRO A 233 -25.47 -16.92 32.22
C PRO A 233 -25.33 -17.90 33.40
N VAL A 234 -26.19 -17.74 34.41
CA VAL A 234 -26.20 -18.58 35.61
C VAL A 234 -26.64 -20.00 35.25
N ARG A 235 -25.70 -20.95 35.26
CA ARG A 235 -26.03 -22.38 35.18
C ARG A 235 -26.49 -22.88 36.55
N ILE A 236 -27.79 -23.02 36.73
CA ILE A 236 -28.37 -23.63 37.94
C ILE A 236 -28.17 -25.15 37.85
N ILE A 237 -27.13 -25.65 38.51
CA ILE A 237 -26.94 -27.09 38.70
C ILE A 237 -27.87 -27.53 39.84
N LYS A 238 -28.93 -28.29 39.51
CA LYS A 238 -29.77 -28.92 40.54
C LYS A 238 -28.96 -30.02 41.24
N VAL A 239 -28.37 -29.69 42.38
CA VAL A 239 -27.75 -30.68 43.24
C VAL A 239 -28.87 -31.49 43.91
N ARG A 240 -28.82 -32.83 43.82
CA ARG A 240 -29.75 -33.70 44.53
C ARG A 240 -29.66 -33.41 46.03
N ALA A 241 -30.80 -33.10 46.66
CA ALA A 241 -30.87 -32.84 48.09
C ALA A 241 -30.26 -34.00 48.89
N PRO A 242 -29.52 -33.73 49.98
CA PRO A 242 -28.95 -34.79 50.81
C PRO A 242 -30.09 -35.60 51.42
N ARG A 243 -30.10 -36.91 51.18
CA ARG A 243 -31.04 -37.83 51.81
C ARG A 243 -30.70 -37.90 53.30
N TRP A 244 -31.59 -37.41 54.15
CA TRP A 244 -31.54 -37.67 55.58
C TRP A 244 -32.01 -39.11 55.85
N TRP A 245 -31.14 -39.91 56.45
CA TRP A 245 -31.42 -41.10 57.26
C TRP A 245 -30.46 -41.05 58.45
#